data_AF-A0A923YIN9-F1
#
_entry.id   AF-A0A923YIN9-F1
#
_cell.length_a   1.000
_cell.length_b   1.000
_cell.length_c   1.000
_cell.angle_alpha   90.00
_cell.angle_beta   90.00
_cell.angle_gamma   90.00
#
_symmetry.space_group_name_H-M   'P 1'
#
loop_
_entity.id
_entity.type
_entity.pdbx_description
1 polymer ?
#
loop_
_entity_poly.entity_id
_entity_poly.type
_entity_poly.pdbx_seq_one_letter_code
_entity_poly.pdbx_strand_id
1 'polypeptide(L)'
;VKTFSTKPKPPPVSSGTLVFFGVNAFQFTNAKGESRHACYRIEPLAGMQSSTPEQAAQANPNYLMDEIACASGARTSQVPYQRKASGTR
;
A
#
# COMPACT_ATOMS: atom_id res chain seq x y z
N VAL A 1 -11.72 -0.05 -27.37
CA VAL A 1 -10.59 -0.91 -26.96
C VAL A 1 -10.62 -1.07 -25.45
N LYS A 2 -10.92 -2.27 -24.95
CA LYS A 2 -11.09 -2.55 -23.51
C LYS A 2 -9.88 -3.34 -23.02
N THR A 3 -8.77 -2.65 -22.78
CA THR A 3 -7.56 -3.22 -22.15
C THR A 3 -7.52 -2.80 -20.68
N PHE A 4 -8.55 -3.19 -19.92
CA PHE A 4 -8.49 -3.20 -18.47
C PHE A 4 -8.06 -4.62 -18.06
N SER A 5 -6.92 -4.73 -17.37
CA SER A 5 -6.17 -5.96 -17.09
C SER A 5 -7.00 -7.25 -17.00
N THR A 6 -6.83 -8.13 -17.99
CA THR A 6 -7.33 -9.52 -17.96
C THR A 6 -6.39 -10.47 -17.21
N LYS A 7 -5.19 -10.01 -16.84
CA LYS A 7 -4.24 -10.79 -16.02
C LYS A 7 -4.44 -10.45 -14.53
N PRO A 8 -4.62 -11.45 -13.65
CA PRO A 8 -4.67 -11.20 -12.21
C PRO A 8 -3.34 -10.60 -11.75
N LYS A 9 -3.42 -9.60 -10.86
CA LYS A 9 -2.22 -9.02 -10.25
C LYS A 9 -1.54 -10.10 -9.39
N PRO A 10 -0.21 -10.26 -9.46
CA PRO A 10 0.48 -11.19 -8.60
C PRO A 10 0.23 -10.83 -7.12
N PRO A 11 0.03 -11.83 -6.25
CA PRO A 11 -0.18 -11.58 -4.83
C PRO A 11 1.07 -10.91 -4.23
N PRO A 12 0.91 -10.06 -3.21
CA PRO A 12 2.05 -9.49 -2.50
C PRO A 12 2.81 -10.56 -1.71
N VAL A 13 4.06 -10.26 -1.37
CA VAL A 13 4.80 -11.07 -0.37
C VAL A 13 4.37 -10.73 1.06
N SER A 14 3.91 -9.50 1.30
CA SER A 14 3.53 -8.96 2.61
C SER A 14 2.50 -7.84 2.45
N SER A 15 1.67 -7.64 3.47
CA SER A 15 0.75 -6.48 3.49
C SER A 15 1.50 -5.14 3.51
N GLY A 16 2.70 -5.10 4.10
CA GLY A 16 3.53 -3.90 4.22
C GLY A 16 4.30 -3.52 2.95
N THR A 17 4.34 -4.41 1.95
CA THR A 17 5.03 -4.17 0.68
C THR A 17 4.10 -3.67 -0.42
N LEU A 18 2.83 -3.37 -0.09
CA LEU A 18 1.86 -2.81 -1.03
C LEU A 18 1.84 -1.28 -0.97
N VAL A 19 1.68 -0.64 -2.12
CA VAL A 19 1.33 0.78 -2.18
C VAL A 19 -0.15 0.93 -1.86
N PHE A 20 -0.47 1.73 -0.85
CA PHE A 20 -1.84 2.11 -0.55
C PHE A 20 -2.22 3.40 -1.28
N PHE A 21 -3.40 3.41 -1.89
CA PHE A 21 -3.94 4.57 -2.59
C PHE A 21 -5.21 5.07 -1.91
N GLY A 22 -5.19 6.31 -1.43
CA GLY A 22 -6.39 7.04 -1.06
C GLY A 22 -7.16 7.41 -2.31
N VAL A 23 -8.19 6.64 -2.63
CA VAL A 23 -9.00 6.80 -3.85
C VAL A 23 -9.69 8.16 -3.89
N ASN A 24 -10.11 8.66 -2.73
CA ASN A 24 -10.79 9.95 -2.59
C ASN A 24 -9.80 11.09 -2.40
N ALA A 25 -10.18 12.27 -2.89
CA ALA A 25 -9.47 13.51 -2.58
C ALA A 25 -9.84 13.98 -1.17
N PHE A 26 -8.83 14.31 -0.38
CA PHE A 26 -8.99 14.90 0.96
C PHE A 26 -8.45 16.34 0.96
N GLN A 27 -9.02 17.18 1.82
CA GLN A 27 -8.49 18.52 2.06
C GLN A 27 -7.32 18.44 3.05
N PHE A 28 -6.20 19.05 2.68
CA PHE A 28 -5.01 19.20 3.52
C PHE A 28 -4.78 20.68 3.81
N THR A 29 -4.84 21.03 5.09
CA THR A 29 -4.57 22.40 5.57
C THR A 29 -3.19 22.45 6.23
N ASN A 30 -2.34 23.39 5.82
CA ASN A 30 -1.03 23.58 6.44
C ASN A 30 -1.12 24.46 7.71
N ALA A 31 -0.01 24.58 8.45
CA ALA A 31 0.05 25.39 9.67
C ALA A 31 -0.22 26.90 9.46
N LYS A 32 -0.18 27.38 8.21
CA LYS A 32 -0.52 28.77 7.83
C LYS A 32 -2.00 28.94 7.45
N GLY A 33 -2.80 27.87 7.48
CA GLY A 33 -4.22 27.90 7.11
C GLY A 33 -4.52 27.71 5.62
N GLU A 34 -3.53 27.42 4.79
CA GLU A 34 -3.74 27.19 3.35
C GLU A 34 -4.21 25.76 3.10
N SER A 35 -5.36 25.60 2.42
CA SER A 35 -5.96 24.30 2.12
C SER A 35 -5.75 23.86 0.66
N ARG A 36 -5.47 22.57 0.44
CA ARG A 36 -5.40 21.95 -0.89
C ARG A 36 -6.10 20.60 -0.91
N HIS A 37 -6.81 20.28 -1.98
CA HIS A 37 -7.40 18.96 -2.17
C HIS A 37 -6.43 18.07 -2.94
N ALA A 38 -6.17 16.87 -2.41
CA ALA A 38 -5.34 15.88 -3.10
C ALA A 38 -5.75 14.45 -2.73
N CYS A 39 -5.56 13.53 -3.68
CA CYS A 39 -5.47 12.10 -3.36
C CYS A 39 -4.05 11.82 -2.83
N TYR A 40 -3.95 10.94 -1.84
CA TYR A 40 -2.66 10.56 -1.27
C TYR A 40 -2.33 9.10 -1.58
N ARG A 41 -1.04 8.78 -1.59
CA ARG A 41 -0.56 7.40 -1.55
C ARG A 41 0.48 7.21 -0.47
N ILE A 42 0.55 5.99 0.02
CA ILE A 42 1.51 5.54 1.02
C ILE A 42 2.41 4.52 0.31
N GLU A 43 3.68 4.87 0.13
CA GLU A 43 4.69 4.02 -0.53
C GLU A 43 5.54 3.29 0.53
N PRO A 44 5.70 1.96 0.45
CA PRO A 44 6.68 1.25 1.26
C PRO A 44 8.09 1.76 0.95
N LEU A 45 8.91 2.06 1.96
CA LEU A 45 10.28 2.53 1.71
C LEU A 45 11.16 1.50 1.03
N ALA A 46 10.97 0.21 1.33
CA ALA A 46 11.67 -0.89 0.67
C ALA A 46 11.15 -1.17 -0.76
N GLY A 47 10.16 -0.42 -1.23
CA GLY A 47 9.53 -0.62 -2.52
C GLY A 47 8.46 -1.72 -2.53
N MET A 48 7.80 -1.87 -3.68
CA MET A 48 6.73 -2.85 -3.86
C MET A 48 7.31 -4.23 -4.17
N GLN A 49 6.81 -5.26 -3.48
CA GLN A 49 7.26 -6.64 -3.64
C GLN A 49 6.07 -7.57 -3.89
N SER A 50 6.19 -8.44 -4.89
CA SER A 50 5.17 -9.42 -5.29
C SER A 50 5.75 -10.83 -5.30
N SER A 51 4.94 -11.79 -4.91
CA SER A 51 5.30 -13.21 -4.88
C SER A 51 5.44 -13.78 -6.29
N THR A 52 6.36 -14.72 -6.44
CA THR A 52 6.44 -15.59 -7.62
C THR A 52 5.23 -16.54 -7.66
N PRO A 53 4.86 -17.10 -8.82
CA PRO A 53 3.79 -18.09 -8.92
C PRO A 53 3.97 -19.29 -7.99
N GLU A 54 5.22 -19.76 -7.83
CA GLU A 54 5.57 -20.90 -6.97
C GLU A 54 5.34 -20.57 -5.49
N GLN A 55 5.79 -19.39 -5.05
CA GLN A 55 5.55 -18.90 -3.69
C GLN A 55 4.06 -18.70 -3.41
N ALA A 56 3.33 -18.14 -4.38
CA ALA A 56 1.89 -17.93 -4.27
C ALA A 56 1.12 -19.25 -4.15
N ALA A 57 1.54 -20.29 -4.88
CA ALA A 57 0.91 -21.61 -4.82
C ALA A 57 1.13 -22.33 -3.48
N GLN A 58 2.23 -22.02 -2.78
CA GLN A 58 2.57 -22.61 -1.48
C GLN A 58 2.08 -21.79 -0.28
N ALA A 59 1.58 -20.58 -0.51
CA ALA A 59 1.17 -19.68 0.56
C ALA A 59 -0.08 -20.21 1.30
N ASN A 60 -0.07 -20.12 2.63
CA ASN A 60 -1.26 -20.32 3.44
C ASN A 60 -2.35 -19.31 3.02
N PRO A 61 -3.62 -19.70 2.83
CA PRO A 61 -4.71 -18.75 2.51
C PRO A 61 -4.80 -17.51 3.40
N ASN A 62 -4.38 -17.60 4.66
CA ASN A 62 -4.43 -16.51 5.65
C ASN A 62 -3.07 -15.81 5.88
N TYR A 63 -2.04 -16.09 5.09
CA TYR A 63 -0.66 -15.64 5.36
C TYR A 63 -0.52 -14.12 5.63
N LEU A 64 -1.30 -13.28 4.94
CA LEU A 64 -1.29 -11.82 5.15
C LEU A 64 -1.88 -11.41 6.50
N MET A 65 -2.92 -12.11 6.96
CA MET A 65 -3.56 -11.84 8.26
C MET A 65 -2.69 -12.37 9.40
N ASP A 66 -2.12 -13.56 9.20
CA ASP A 66 -1.18 -14.17 10.15
C ASP A 66 0.06 -13.28 10.34
N GLU A 67 0.57 -12.68 9.25
CA GLU A 67 1.66 -11.70 9.28
C GLU A 67 1.29 -10.47 10.13
N ILE A 68 0.14 -9.85 9.88
CA ILE A 68 -0.32 -8.65 10.62
C ILE A 68 -0.49 -8.97 12.12
N ALA A 69 -1.10 -10.11 12.44
CA ALA A 69 -1.30 -10.56 13.81
C ALA A 69 0.05 -10.77 14.53
N CYS A 70 1.01 -11.42 13.86
CA CYS A 70 2.35 -11.63 14.40
C CYS A 70 3.09 -10.29 14.61
N ALA A 71 3.02 -9.37 13.65
CA ALA A 71 3.63 -8.05 13.75
C ALA A 71 3.03 -7.18 14.87
N SER A 72 1.74 -7.37 15.19
CA SER A 72 1.07 -6.61 16.26
C SER A 72 1.58 -6.94 17.67
N GLY A 73 2.16 -8.13 17.87
CA GLY A 73 2.81 -8.52 19.13
C GLY A 73 4.28 -8.09 19.23
N ALA A 74 4.95 -7.91 18.09
CA ALA A 74 6.33 -7.45 18.00
C ALA A 74 6.37 -5.97 17.62
N ARG A 75 6.22 -5.09 18.63
CA ARG A 75 6.57 -3.65 18.63
C ARG A 75 6.52 -3.02 17.23
N THR A 76 5.34 -2.58 16.83
CA THR A 76 5.04 -1.68 15.68
C THR A 76 6.25 -1.50 14.78
N SER A 77 6.57 -2.51 13.96
CA SER A 77 7.60 -2.33 12.94
C SER A 77 7.09 -1.19 12.07
N GLN A 78 7.63 0.00 12.30
CA GLN A 78 7.50 1.14 11.43
C GLN A 78 8.15 0.70 10.12
N VAL A 79 7.41 -0.05 9.29
CA VAL A 79 7.68 -0.10 7.87
C VAL A 79 7.63 1.36 7.49
N PRO A 80 8.77 2.00 7.21
CA PRO A 80 8.74 3.43 7.17
C PRO A 80 8.08 3.75 5.81
N TYR A 81 7.07 4.60 5.84
CA TYR A 81 6.20 4.86 4.68
C TYR A 81 6.42 6.28 4.20
N GLN A 82 6.52 6.47 2.89
CA GLN A 82 6.56 7.81 2.30
C GLN A 82 5.15 8.24 1.90
N ARG A 83 4.74 9.43 2.32
CA ARG A 83 3.47 10.05 1.90
C ARG A 83 3.72 10.97 0.73
N LYS A 84 3.13 10.65 -0.43
CA LYS A 84 3.08 11.56 -1.57
C LYS A 84 1.65 12.05 -1.78
N ALA A 85 1.46 13.37 -1.77
CA ALA A 85 0.23 14.02 -2.19
C ALA A 85 0.42 14.51 -3.63
N SER A 86 -0.44 14.07 -4.55
CA SER A 86 -0.48 14.62 -5.90
C SER A 86 -1.38 15.85 -5.89
N GLY A 87 -0.79 17.05 -5.94
CA GLY A 87 -1.54 18.29 -6.09
C GLY A 87 -1.93 18.50 -7.55
N THR A 88 -3.23 18.61 -7.84
CA THR A 88 -3.72 19.26 -9.06
C THR A 88 -3.48 20.77 -8.94
N ARG A 89 -2.91 21.37 -10.00
CA ARG A 89 -2.91 22.83 -10.20
C ARG A 89 -4.33 23.31 -10.47
#